data_AF-A0A4Q0YPV5-F1
#
_entry.id   AF-A0A4Q0YPV5-F1
#
_cell.length_a   1.000
_cell.length_b   1.000
_cell.length_c   1.000
_cell.angle_alpha   90.00
_cell.angle_beta   90.00
_cell.angle_gamma   90.00
#
_symmetry.space_group_name_H-M   'P 1'
#
loop_
_entity.id
_entity.type
_entity.pdbx_description
1 polymer ?
#
loop_
_entity_poly.entity_id
_entity_poly.type
_entity_poly.pdbx_seq_one_letter_code
_entity_poly.pdbx_strand_id
1 'polypeptide(L)'
;MFDIGFWELILISVVGLVVLGPERLPIAIRNVARWVGSVRRMAGSVKDELEQELKIKELQDNLKKAESMSMQNISPELQKSVDELKQAADEVQRPYDSTSKNDASQSTKEP
;
A
#
# COMPACT_ATOMS: atom_id res chain seq x y z
N MET A 1 7.14 6.92 -6.95
CA MET A 1 8.36 7.75 -7.04
C MET A 1 9.38 7.26 -6.02
N PHE A 2 10.06 6.17 -6.37
CA PHE A 2 11.26 5.68 -5.68
C PHE A 2 12.27 5.37 -6.79
N ASP A 3 12.71 6.41 -7.49
CA ASP A 3 13.79 6.33 -8.48
C ASP A 3 15.15 6.24 -7.78
N ILE A 4 15.27 5.37 -6.77
CA ILE A 4 16.54 5.13 -6.09
C ILE A 4 17.36 4.21 -7.00
N GLY A 5 18.27 4.81 -7.75
CA GLY A 5 19.23 4.10 -8.58
C GLY A 5 20.33 3.43 -7.75
N PHE A 6 21.08 2.54 -8.40
CA PHE A 6 22.24 1.88 -7.80
C PHE A 6 23.27 2.90 -7.26
N TRP A 7 23.47 4.01 -7.98
CA TRP A 7 24.36 5.08 -7.57
C TRP A 7 23.92 5.80 -6.28
N GLU A 8 22.62 6.00 -6.08
CA GLU A 8 22.10 6.62 -4.87
C GLU A 8 22.26 5.69 -3.66
N LEU A 9 22.07 4.38 -3.83
CA LEU A 9 22.34 3.41 -2.76
C LEU A 9 23.80 3.43 -2.31
N ILE A 10 24.75 3.51 -3.25
CA ILE A 10 26.18 3.65 -2.92
C ILE A 10 26.41 4.95 -2.15
N LEU A 11 25.88 6.07 -2.62
CA LEU A 11 26.06 7.37 -1.97
C LEU A 11 25.51 7.35 -0.53
N ILE A 12 24.31 6.82 -0.32
CA ILE A 12 23.70 6.65 1.00
C ILE A 12 24.56 5.72 1.88
N SER A 13 25.09 4.64 1.32
CA SER A 13 25.97 3.72 2.05
C SER A 13 27.23 4.44 2.53
N VAL A 14 27.91 5.20 1.65
CA VAL A 14 29.10 6.00 2.01
C VAL A 14 28.78 7.03 3.10
N VAL A 15 27.70 7.79 2.93
CA VAL A 15 27.27 8.78 3.94
C VAL A 15 26.97 8.10 5.27
N GLY A 16 26.28 6.96 5.24
CA GLY A 16 26.00 6.15 6.43
C GLY A 16 27.29 5.69 7.13
N LEU A 17 28.30 5.24 6.37
CA LEU A 17 29.59 4.83 6.91
C LEU A 17 30.37 6.00 7.52
N VAL A 18 30.27 7.21 6.96
CA VAL A 18 30.96 8.39 7.50
C VAL A 18 30.29 8.93 8.76
N VAL A 19 28.97 9.11 8.72
CA VAL A 19 28.20 9.68 9.83
C VAL A 19 28.14 8.69 11.00
N LEU A 20 27.70 7.48 10.69
CA LEU A 20 27.46 6.46 11.69
C LEU A 20 28.69 5.60 11.92
N GLY A 21 29.72 5.60 11.08
CA GLY A 21 30.90 4.75 11.25
C GLY A 21 30.68 3.32 10.72
N PRO A 22 31.72 2.69 10.12
CA PRO A 22 31.62 1.36 9.51
C PRO A 22 31.27 0.24 10.50
N GLU A 23 31.68 0.38 11.76
CA GLU A 23 31.37 -0.62 12.79
C GLU A 23 29.95 -0.51 13.34
N ARG A 24 29.35 0.69 13.29
CA ARG A 24 28.09 0.99 13.97
C ARG A 24 26.88 0.84 13.04
N LEU A 25 27.07 1.08 11.74
CA LEU A 25 26.05 0.86 10.69
C LEU A 25 25.47 -0.58 10.70
N PRO A 26 26.26 -1.67 10.68
CA PRO A 26 25.70 -3.02 10.72
C PRO A 26 24.97 -3.32 12.03
N ILE A 27 25.40 -2.74 13.16
CA ILE A 27 24.74 -2.88 14.45
C ILE A 27 23.35 -2.18 14.43
N ALA A 28 23.27 -0.98 13.85
CA ALA A 28 22.02 -0.24 13.71
C ALA A 28 21.01 -0.98 12.82
N ILE A 29 21.43 -1.50 11.66
CA ILE A 29 20.58 -2.34 10.80
C ILE A 29 20.04 -3.54 11.58
N ARG A 30 20.90 -4.24 12.33
CA ARG A 30 20.48 -5.39 13.14
C ARG A 30 19.45 -5.01 14.19
N ASN A 31 19.60 -3.86 14.84
CA ASN A 31 18.65 -3.39 15.85
C ASN A 31 17.29 -3.03 15.23
N VAL A 32 17.29 -2.28 14.13
CA VAL A 32 16.07 -1.94 13.39
C VAL A 32 15.39 -3.20 12.87
N ALA A 33 16.13 -4.11 12.24
CA ALA A 33 15.60 -5.36 11.73
C ALA A 33 15.01 -6.24 12.85
N ARG A 34 15.66 -6.29 14.02
CA ARG A 34 15.15 -7.04 15.18
C ARG A 34 13.85 -6.43 15.68
N TRP A 35 13.77 -5.10 15.77
CA TRP A 35 12.57 -4.38 16.21
C TRP A 35 11.40 -4.59 15.23
N VAL A 36 11.61 -4.36 13.93
CA VAL A 36 10.62 -4.60 12.88
C VAL A 36 10.19 -6.07 12.87
N GLY A 37 11.13 -7.00 13.02
CA GLY A 37 10.86 -8.43 13.11
C GLY A 37 10.00 -8.80 14.32
N SER A 38 10.27 -8.22 15.49
CA SER A 38 9.46 -8.43 16.69
C SER A 38 8.04 -7.90 16.50
N VAL A 39 7.86 -6.68 15.97
CA VAL A 39 6.54 -6.12 15.68
C VAL A 39 5.77 -6.98 14.68
N ARG A 40 6.44 -7.44 13.62
CA ARG A 40 5.82 -8.31 12.62
C ARG A 40 5.41 -9.66 13.19
N ARG A 41 6.20 -10.24 14.09
CA ARG A 41 5.87 -11.49 14.79
C ARG A 41 4.69 -11.31 15.74
N MET A 42 4.66 -10.25 16.52
CA MET A 42 3.53 -9.93 17.40
C MET A 42 2.24 -9.69 16.61
N ALA A 43 2.32 -8.97 15.49
CA ALA A 43 1.17 -8.79 14.60
C ALA A 43 0.71 -10.12 13.97
N GLY A 44 1.65 -11.03 13.68
CA GLY A 44 1.35 -12.39 13.21
C GLY A 44 0.64 -13.23 14.27
N SER A 45 1.19 -13.32 15.48
CA SER A 45 0.60 -14.12 16.55
C SER A 45 -0.79 -13.62 16.96
N VAL A 46 -0.99 -12.29 17.02
CA VAL A 46 -2.31 -11.72 17.28
C VAL A 46 -3.29 -12.04 16.15
N LYS A 47 -2.86 -12.01 14.87
CA LYS A 47 -3.71 -12.46 13.76
C LYS A 47 -4.07 -13.93 13.90
N ASP A 48 -3.08 -14.78 14.15
CA ASP A 48 -3.26 -16.23 14.25
C ASP A 48 -4.21 -16.59 15.43
N GLU A 49 -4.05 -15.94 16.58
CA GLU A 49 -4.94 -16.11 17.75
C GLU A 49 -6.37 -15.57 17.47
N LEU A 50 -6.51 -14.43 16.79
CA LEU A 50 -7.81 -13.84 16.43
C LEU A 50 -8.54 -14.62 15.33
N GLU A 51 -7.81 -15.24 14.40
CA GLU A 51 -8.34 -16.13 13.37
C GLU A 51 -8.76 -17.47 13.97
N GLN A 52 -8.06 -17.94 15.00
CA GLN A 52 -8.31 -19.23 15.63
C GLN A 52 -9.44 -19.19 16.67
N GLU A 53 -9.76 -18.04 17.28
CA GLU A 53 -10.77 -17.96 18.34
C GLU A 53 -12.06 -17.17 18.08
N LEU A 54 -12.10 -16.04 17.35
CA LEU A 54 -13.31 -15.28 16.96
C LEU A 54 -12.92 -13.82 16.60
N LYS A 55 -13.59 -13.24 15.60
CA LYS A 55 -13.66 -11.80 15.26
C LYS A 55 -12.55 -11.19 14.37
N ILE A 56 -12.41 -11.70 13.15
CA ILE A 56 -11.98 -10.84 12.03
C ILE A 56 -12.97 -9.67 11.83
N LYS A 57 -14.26 -9.90 12.11
CA LYS A 57 -15.33 -8.93 11.86
C LYS A 57 -15.26 -7.68 12.74
N GLU A 58 -14.91 -7.81 14.03
CA GLU A 58 -14.86 -6.64 14.91
C GLU A 58 -13.63 -5.77 14.72
N LEU A 59 -12.46 -6.33 14.40
CA LEU A 59 -11.32 -5.48 14.05
C LEU A 59 -11.54 -4.79 12.71
N GLN A 60 -12.18 -5.45 11.74
CA GLN A 60 -12.59 -4.79 10.49
C GLN A 60 -13.58 -3.67 10.77
N ASP A 61 -14.57 -3.87 11.64
CA ASP A 61 -15.53 -2.83 12.00
C ASP A 61 -14.87 -1.68 12.77
N ASN A 62 -13.90 -1.95 13.66
CA ASN A 62 -13.15 -0.90 14.36
C ASN A 62 -12.19 -0.15 13.43
N LEU A 63 -11.51 -0.83 12.50
CA LEU A 63 -10.70 -0.17 11.47
C LEU A 63 -11.57 0.65 10.52
N LYS A 64 -12.71 0.12 10.08
CA LYS A 64 -13.67 0.83 9.23
C LYS A 64 -14.34 1.99 9.97
N LYS A 65 -14.53 1.88 11.29
CA LYS A 65 -15.03 2.95 12.15
C LYS A 65 -13.96 4.02 12.38
N ALA A 66 -12.70 3.65 12.56
CA ALA A 66 -11.58 4.58 12.66
C ALA A 66 -11.32 5.29 11.32
N GLU A 67 -11.38 4.57 10.20
CA GLU A 67 -11.32 5.11 8.85
C GLU A 67 -12.51 6.04 8.58
N SER A 68 -13.74 5.64 8.90
CA SER A 68 -14.93 6.50 8.70
C SER A 68 -14.96 7.72 9.63
N MET A 69 -14.42 7.61 10.84
CA MET A 69 -14.27 8.74 11.77
C MET A 69 -13.13 9.67 11.33
N SER A 70 -12.05 9.10 10.75
CA SER A 70 -11.02 9.88 10.06
C SER A 70 -11.63 10.59 8.85
N MET A 71 -12.42 9.90 8.03
CA MET A 71 -13.20 10.41 6.89
C MET A 71 -14.14 11.56 7.27
N GLN A 72 -14.80 11.48 8.42
CA GLN A 72 -15.67 12.55 8.94
C GLN A 72 -14.92 13.80 9.39
N ASN A 73 -13.63 13.68 9.73
CA ASN A 73 -12.76 14.81 10.08
C ASN A 73 -11.87 15.25 8.90
N ILE A 74 -12.14 14.76 7.69
CA ILE A 74 -11.41 15.15 6.50
C ILE A 74 -11.80 16.58 6.10
N SER A 75 -10.81 17.49 6.14
CA SER A 75 -10.90 18.85 5.57
C SER A 75 -11.46 18.83 4.14
N PRO A 76 -12.22 19.87 3.71
CA PRO A 76 -12.91 19.89 2.42
C PRO A 76 -12.02 19.62 1.18
N GLU A 77 -10.70 19.81 1.30
CA GLU A 77 -9.74 19.53 0.22
C GLU A 77 -9.50 18.04 -0.05
N LEU A 78 -9.48 17.21 1.01
CA LEU A 78 -9.28 15.77 0.84
C LEU A 78 -10.57 15.08 0.37
N GLN A 79 -11.75 15.60 0.71
CA GLN A 79 -13.01 15.14 0.13
C GLN A 79 -13.02 15.29 -1.39
N LYS A 80 -12.61 16.46 -1.89
CA LYS A 80 -12.43 16.69 -3.34
C LYS A 80 -11.42 15.72 -3.95
N SER A 81 -10.32 15.48 -3.26
CA SER A 81 -9.28 14.55 -3.71
C SER A 81 -9.81 13.10 -3.80
N VAL A 82 -10.61 12.66 -2.84
CA VAL A 82 -11.23 11.33 -2.86
C VAL A 82 -12.27 11.19 -3.97
N ASP A 83 -13.09 12.21 -4.21
CA ASP A 83 -14.06 12.22 -5.31
C ASP A 83 -13.37 12.21 -6.69
N GLU A 84 -12.28 12.96 -6.85
CA GLU A 84 -11.48 13.00 -8.08
C GLU A 84 -10.78 11.65 -8.33
N LEU A 85 -10.22 11.03 -7.29
CA LEU A 85 -9.66 9.67 -7.37
C LEU A 85 -10.74 8.63 -7.71
N LYS A 86 -11.96 8.79 -7.19
CA LYS A 86 -13.09 7.91 -7.47
C LYS A 86 -13.55 8.04 -8.92
N GLN A 87 -13.64 9.27 -9.45
CA GLN A 87 -13.94 9.50 -10.87
C GLN A 87 -12.85 8.94 -11.78
N ALA A 88 -11.57 9.18 -11.46
CA ALA A 88 -10.46 8.64 -12.23
C ALA A 88 -10.44 7.10 -12.20
N ALA A 89 -10.76 6.48 -11.07
CA ALA A 89 -10.88 5.03 -10.96
C ALA A 89 -12.05 4.48 -11.80
N ASP A 90 -13.22 5.13 -11.78
CA ASP A 90 -14.36 4.75 -12.64
C ASP A 90 -14.05 4.92 -14.13
N GLU A 91 -13.30 5.97 -14.49
CA GLU A 91 -12.89 6.25 -15.86
C GLU A 91 -11.84 5.24 -16.37
N VAL A 92 -10.95 4.76 -15.50
CA VAL A 92 -9.97 3.69 -15.82
C VAL A 92 -10.62 2.30 -15.87
N GLN A 93 -11.73 2.08 -15.18
CA GLN A 93 -12.48 0.81 -15.25
C GLN A 93 -13.30 0.68 -16.56
N ARG A 94 -13.79 1.80 -17.11
CA ARG A 94 -14.57 1.87 -18.36
C ARG A 94 -13.88 1.38 -19.67
N PRO A 95 -12.58 1.58 -19.92
CA PRO A 95 -11.93 1.07 -21.12
C PRO A 95 -11.86 -0.46 -21.21
N TYR A 96 -12.08 -1.19 -20.10
CA TYR A 96 -12.14 -2.65 -20.12
C TYR A 96 -13.52 -3.22 -20.53
N ASP A 97 -14.62 -2.50 -20.28
CA ASP A 97 -15.97 -2.92 -20.72
C ASP A 97 -16.24 -2.65 -22.21
N SER A 98 -15.58 -1.65 -22.79
CA SER A 98 -15.84 -1.21 -24.17
C SER A 98 -15.04 -1.99 -25.24
N THR A 99 -13.97 -2.69 -24.85
CA THR A 99 -13.16 -3.49 -25.79
C THR A 99 -13.78 -4.87 -26.06
N SER A 100 -14.57 -5.45 -25.15
CA SER A 100 -15.22 -6.76 -25.39
C SER A 100 -16.43 -6.71 -26.34
N LYS A 101 -16.93 -5.53 -26.72
CA LYS A 101 -18.13 -5.41 -27.57
C LYS A 101 -17.84 -5.15 -29.05
N ASN A 102 -16.59 -4.83 -29.43
CA ASN A 102 -16.25 -4.49 -30.81
C ASN A 102 -15.71 -5.66 -31.66
N ASP A 103 -15.22 -6.75 -31.07
CA ASP A 103 -14.70 -7.89 -31.85
C ASP A 103 -15.78 -8.84 -32.38
N ALA A 104 -17.03 -8.75 -31.90
CA ALA A 104 -18.13 -9.63 -32.34
C ALA A 104 -18.90 -9.13 -33.58
N SER A 105 -18.56 -7.97 -34.14
CA SER A 105 -19.35 -7.35 -35.24
C SER A 105 -18.64 -7.23 -36.59
N GLN A 106 -17.40 -7.72 -36.75
CA GLN A 106 -16.69 -7.69 -38.05
C GLN A 106 -16.66 -9.03 -38.82
N SER A 107 -17.36 -10.06 -38.35
CA SER A 107 -17.46 -11.33 -39.08
C SER A 107 -18.90 -11.82 -39.18
N THR A 108 -19.79 -11.05 -39.80
CA THR A 108 -20.94 -11.62 -40.51
C THR A 108 -21.64 -10.59 -41.39
N LYS A 109 -21.91 -11.02 -42.63
CA LYS A 109 -22.72 -10.42 -43.69
C LYS A 109 -22.05 -9.32 -44.52
N GLU A 110 -21.39 -9.70 -45.63
CA GLU A 110 -21.95 -10.13 -46.95
C GLU A 110 -22.56 -8.96 -47.72
N PRO A 111 -22.77 -9.00 -49.05
CA PRO A 111 -22.14 -9.73 -50.16
C PRO A 111 -21.50 -8.78 -51.21
#